data_AF-A0A258C7B8-F1
#
_entry.id   AF-A0A258C7B8-F1
#
_cell.length_a   1.000
_cell.length_b   1.000
_cell.length_c   1.000
_cell.angle_alpha   90.00
_cell.angle_beta   90.00
_cell.angle_gamma   90.00
#
_symmetry.space_group_name_H-M   'P 1'
#
loop_
_entity.id
_entity.type
_entity.pdbx_description
1 polymer ?
#
loop_
_entity_poly.entity_id
_entity_poly.type
_entity_poly.pdbx_seq_one_letter_code
_entity_poly.pdbx_strand_id
1 'polypeptide(L)'
;ARFEGERRQFVEAIVHTSARARTWCTLDFDVLYQQHGADRARVVKALDYFQEKGWIELESKQMTEVYALLDSNFDTDALSAELHAYFKQHETSEITRIDNMLALFESRECLSWRLADYFGDHQAPRRCGHCSVCQGQVAQLPAPPQLASLAEIDVAARCAEFNQRYGQLTNSEPGVECLTRFLCGISVPLFTRLKARGIPGFASLEAYPYAEVREHVARSQRPQPE
;
A
#
# COMPACT_ATOMS: atom_id res chain seq x y z
N ALA A 1 41.13 -17.46 -14.66
CA ALA A 1 42.03 -18.34 -15.46
C ALA A 1 41.68 -18.42 -16.96
N ARG A 2 40.63 -17.71 -17.47
CA ARG A 2 40.20 -17.80 -18.89
C ARG A 2 40.64 -16.62 -19.77
N PHE A 3 41.34 -15.64 -19.20
CA PHE A 3 41.84 -14.45 -19.88
C PHE A 3 43.30 -14.20 -19.50
N GLU A 4 44.08 -13.70 -20.45
CA GLU A 4 45.50 -13.38 -20.30
C GLU A 4 45.76 -11.91 -20.63
N GLY A 5 46.78 -11.33 -19.99
CA GLY A 5 47.24 -9.97 -20.22
C GLY A 5 46.17 -8.89 -19.99
N GLU A 6 46.07 -7.96 -20.93
CA GLU A 6 45.18 -6.79 -20.88
C GLU A 6 43.69 -7.17 -20.75
N ARG A 7 43.27 -8.29 -21.36
CA ARG A 7 41.89 -8.78 -21.25
C ARG A 7 41.55 -9.21 -19.83
N ARG A 8 42.51 -9.80 -19.10
CA ARG A 8 42.29 -10.20 -17.70
C ARG A 8 42.06 -8.97 -16.82
N GLN A 9 42.91 -7.95 -16.98
CA GLN A 9 42.81 -6.70 -16.22
C GLN A 9 41.48 -5.99 -16.50
N PHE A 10 41.03 -6.01 -17.76
CA PHE A 10 39.73 -5.47 -18.16
C PHE A 10 38.54 -6.21 -17.51
N VAL A 11 38.55 -7.55 -17.49
CA VAL A 11 37.49 -8.32 -16.83
C VAL A 11 37.50 -8.13 -15.31
N GLU A 12 38.69 -8.06 -14.69
CA GLU A 12 38.82 -7.77 -13.27
C GLU A 12 38.25 -6.39 -12.93
N ALA A 13 38.50 -5.37 -13.76
CA ALA A 13 37.89 -4.04 -13.61
C ALA A 13 36.36 -4.09 -13.67
N ILE A 14 35.77 -4.74 -14.67
CA ILE A 14 34.31 -4.91 -14.79
C ILE A 14 33.72 -5.53 -13.52
N VAL A 15 34.36 -6.58 -12.99
CA VAL A 15 33.88 -7.31 -11.82
C VAL A 15 34.05 -6.50 -10.52
N HIS A 16 35.09 -5.68 -10.42
CA HIS A 16 35.36 -4.83 -9.25
C HIS A 16 34.46 -3.60 -9.19
N THR A 17 34.15 -3.00 -10.34
CA THR A 17 33.30 -1.79 -10.43
C THR A 17 31.81 -2.12 -10.41
N SER A 18 31.44 -3.40 -10.46
CA SER A 18 30.05 -3.84 -10.38
C SER A 18 29.52 -3.86 -8.94
N ALA A 19 28.46 -3.11 -8.67
CA ALA A 19 27.74 -3.16 -7.40
C ALA A 19 26.99 -4.50 -7.26
N ARG A 20 27.40 -5.32 -6.28
CA ARG A 20 26.84 -6.67 -6.09
C ARG A 20 25.61 -6.64 -5.19
N ALA A 21 24.49 -7.14 -5.69
CA ALA A 21 23.34 -7.55 -4.90
C ALA A 21 23.36 -9.08 -4.67
N ARG A 22 22.33 -9.63 -4.01
CA ARG A 22 22.29 -11.04 -3.60
C ARG A 22 22.27 -12.03 -4.77
N THR A 23 21.73 -11.62 -5.93
CA THR A 23 21.58 -12.48 -7.12
C THR A 23 22.06 -11.78 -8.40
N TRP A 24 22.05 -10.43 -8.43
CA TRP A 24 22.38 -9.62 -9.59
C TRP A 24 23.52 -8.65 -9.29
N CYS A 25 24.33 -8.34 -10.31
CA CYS A 25 25.35 -7.29 -10.24
C CYS A 25 24.93 -6.13 -11.15
N THR A 26 24.98 -4.90 -10.63
CA THR A 26 24.71 -3.70 -11.43
C THR A 26 26.03 -3.07 -11.85
N LEU A 27 26.20 -2.88 -13.15
CA LEU A 27 27.37 -2.22 -13.73
C LEU A 27 27.18 -0.71 -13.76
N ASP A 28 28.18 0.00 -13.27
CA ASP A 28 28.29 1.44 -13.41
C ASP A 28 29.25 1.76 -14.56
N PHE A 29 28.69 2.18 -15.69
CA PHE A 29 29.46 2.52 -16.88
C PHE A 29 30.27 3.81 -16.70
N ASP A 30 29.81 4.74 -15.88
CA ASP A 30 30.47 6.02 -15.68
C ASP A 30 31.77 5.82 -14.88
N VAL A 31 31.72 5.00 -13.82
CA VAL A 31 32.92 4.68 -13.04
C VAL A 31 33.93 3.87 -13.86
N LEU A 32 33.47 2.92 -14.70
CA LEU A 32 34.35 2.16 -15.59
C LEU A 32 35.04 3.05 -16.63
N TYR A 33 34.32 4.02 -17.17
CA TYR A 33 34.88 4.98 -18.11
C TYR A 33 35.92 5.88 -17.43
N GLN A 34 35.61 6.43 -16.26
CA GLN A 34 36.52 7.33 -15.53
C GLN A 34 37.79 6.64 -15.02
N GLN A 35 37.69 5.41 -14.51
CA GLN A 35 38.82 4.72 -13.87
C GLN A 35 39.68 3.90 -14.84
N HIS A 36 39.08 3.40 -15.92
CA HIS A 36 39.74 2.43 -16.81
C HIS A 36 39.71 2.83 -18.29
N GLY A 37 39.15 4.00 -18.63
CA GLY A 37 39.01 4.46 -20.03
C GLY A 37 38.19 3.50 -20.89
N ALA A 38 37.34 2.69 -20.25
CA ALA A 38 36.61 1.63 -20.91
C ALA A 38 35.39 2.21 -21.64
N ASP A 39 35.44 2.24 -22.97
CA ASP A 39 34.29 2.62 -23.79
C ASP A 39 33.11 1.66 -23.53
N ARG A 40 31.90 2.22 -23.40
CA ARG A 40 30.66 1.47 -23.19
C ARG A 40 30.49 0.35 -24.21
N ALA A 41 30.80 0.58 -25.48
CA ALA A 41 30.68 -0.42 -26.54
C ALA A 41 31.61 -1.63 -26.29
N ARG A 42 32.80 -1.39 -25.74
CA ARG A 42 33.77 -2.44 -25.39
C ARG A 42 33.28 -3.27 -24.20
N VAL A 43 32.70 -2.62 -23.19
CA VAL A 43 32.13 -3.29 -22.01
C VAL A 43 30.93 -4.15 -22.40
N VAL A 44 30.00 -3.60 -23.18
CA VAL A 44 28.83 -4.35 -23.69
C VAL A 44 29.26 -5.58 -24.47
N LYS A 45 30.22 -5.45 -25.41
CA LYS A 45 30.72 -6.58 -26.19
C LYS A 45 31.35 -7.68 -25.34
N ALA A 46 32.02 -7.33 -24.24
CA ALA A 46 32.58 -8.31 -23.32
C ALA A 46 31.49 -9.04 -22.53
N LEU A 47 30.46 -8.32 -22.10
CA LEU A 47 29.31 -8.90 -21.39
C LEU A 47 28.51 -9.82 -22.30
N ASP A 48 28.22 -9.41 -23.53
CA ASP A 48 27.56 -10.24 -24.54
C ASP A 48 28.34 -11.55 -24.75
N TYR A 49 29.67 -11.45 -24.88
CA TYR A 49 30.53 -12.63 -24.98
C TYR A 49 30.44 -13.55 -23.74
N PHE A 50 30.34 -13.00 -22.52
CA PHE A 50 30.17 -13.82 -21.31
C PHE A 50 28.81 -14.51 -21.28
N GLN A 51 27.76 -13.84 -21.77
CA GLN A 51 26.42 -14.41 -21.91
C GLN A 51 26.39 -15.51 -22.97
N GLU A 52 26.99 -15.29 -24.15
CA GLU A 52 27.11 -16.31 -25.21
C GLU A 52 27.85 -17.57 -24.74
N LYS A 53 28.82 -17.41 -23.84
CA LYS A 53 29.55 -18.53 -23.21
C LYS A 53 28.81 -19.15 -22.02
N GLY A 54 27.65 -18.62 -21.63
CA GLY A 54 26.83 -19.10 -20.52
C GLY A 54 27.47 -18.86 -19.14
N TRP A 55 28.30 -17.84 -18.98
CA TRP A 55 28.97 -17.55 -17.70
C TRP A 55 28.19 -16.58 -16.83
N ILE A 56 27.37 -15.74 -17.46
CA ILE A 56 26.50 -14.78 -16.80
C ILE A 56 25.15 -14.75 -17.52
N GLU A 57 24.12 -14.34 -16.81
CA GLU A 57 22.86 -13.88 -17.39
C GLU A 57 22.90 -12.34 -17.43
N LEU A 58 22.50 -11.75 -18.55
CA LEU A 58 22.32 -10.31 -18.66
C LEU A 58 20.83 -10.00 -18.67
N GLU A 59 20.44 -9.10 -17.79
CA GLU A 59 19.09 -8.53 -17.77
C GLU A 59 19.21 -7.03 -18.02
N SER A 60 18.55 -6.54 -19.07
CA SER A 60 18.40 -5.11 -19.26
C SER A 60 17.36 -4.59 -18.27
N LYS A 61 17.82 -3.92 -17.21
CA LYS A 61 16.90 -3.21 -16.32
C LYS A 61 16.20 -2.12 -17.14
N GLN A 62 14.88 -2.18 -17.25
CA GLN A 62 14.11 -1.13 -17.91
C GLN A 62 14.49 0.22 -17.28
N MET A 63 14.74 1.21 -18.14
CA MET A 63 15.04 2.56 -17.72
C MET A 63 13.79 3.12 -17.04
N THR A 64 13.77 3.13 -15.70
CA THR A 64 12.71 3.77 -14.94
C THR A 64 12.96 5.27 -15.00
N GLU A 65 12.05 6.02 -15.63
CA GLU A 65 12.07 7.47 -15.51
C GLU A 65 11.80 7.83 -14.05
N VAL A 66 12.83 8.36 -13.39
CA VAL A 66 12.71 8.89 -12.04
C VAL A 66 12.35 10.36 -12.13
N TYR A 67 11.29 10.77 -11.45
CA TYR A 67 10.96 12.17 -11.31
C TYR A 67 12.01 12.84 -10.43
N ALA A 68 12.57 13.96 -10.91
CA ALA A 68 13.41 14.84 -10.12
C ALA A 68 12.56 15.97 -9.53
N LEU A 69 12.76 16.26 -8.24
CA LEU A 69 12.17 17.43 -7.61
C LEU A 69 12.91 18.68 -8.10
N LEU A 70 12.27 19.49 -8.93
CA LEU A 70 12.88 20.69 -9.50
C LEU A 70 12.92 21.86 -8.50
N ASP A 71 11.94 21.90 -7.59
CA ASP A 71 11.84 22.90 -6.54
C ASP A 71 11.43 22.22 -5.23
N SER A 72 12.28 22.34 -4.21
CA SER A 72 12.04 21.83 -2.87
C SER A 72 11.57 22.89 -1.88
N ASN A 73 11.35 24.13 -2.35
CA ASN A 73 10.93 25.24 -1.52
C ASN A 73 9.40 25.27 -1.39
N PHE A 74 8.86 24.30 -0.66
CA PHE A 74 7.46 24.27 -0.27
C PHE A 74 7.33 24.07 1.24
N ASP A 75 6.25 24.59 1.80
CA ASP A 75 5.90 24.34 3.20
C ASP A 75 5.43 22.88 3.34
N THR A 76 6.28 22.07 3.97
CA THR A 76 6.03 20.64 4.16
C THR A 76 4.85 20.39 5.11
N ASP A 77 4.65 21.23 6.11
CA ASP A 77 3.56 21.06 7.08
C ASP A 77 2.22 21.41 6.45
N ALA A 78 2.18 22.52 5.69
CA ALA A 78 0.99 22.90 4.94
C ALA A 78 0.61 21.84 3.89
N LEU A 79 1.58 21.35 3.09
CA LEU A 79 1.34 20.32 2.09
C LEU A 79 0.90 18.99 2.73
N SER A 80 1.50 18.61 3.85
CA SER A 80 1.11 17.40 4.60
C SER A 80 -0.35 17.49 5.07
N ALA A 81 -0.76 18.65 5.60
CA ALA A 81 -2.14 18.87 6.03
C ALA A 81 -3.13 18.82 4.86
N GLU A 82 -2.78 19.43 3.72
CA GLU A 82 -3.59 19.40 2.50
C GLU A 82 -3.78 17.97 1.99
N LEU A 83 -2.68 17.24 1.80
CA LEU A 83 -2.71 15.86 1.33
C LEU A 83 -3.52 14.97 2.28
N HIS A 84 -3.31 15.12 3.60
CA HIS A 84 -4.08 14.38 4.59
C HIS A 84 -5.59 14.66 4.47
N ALA A 85 -5.99 15.94 4.37
CA ALA A 85 -7.40 16.31 4.19
C ALA A 85 -8.00 15.72 2.91
N TYR A 86 -7.26 15.80 1.80
CA TYR A 86 -7.67 15.20 0.52
C TYR A 86 -7.88 13.69 0.64
N PHE A 87 -6.94 12.96 1.26
CA PHE A 87 -7.07 11.52 1.46
C PHE A 87 -8.25 11.16 2.38
N LYS A 88 -8.51 11.93 3.45
CA LYS A 88 -9.68 11.72 4.32
C LYS A 88 -11.01 11.97 3.61
N GLN A 89 -11.06 12.97 2.74
CA GLN A 89 -12.23 13.23 1.90
C GLN A 89 -12.45 12.08 0.91
N HIS A 90 -11.39 11.63 0.24
CA HIS A 90 -11.46 10.52 -0.70
C HIS A 90 -11.89 9.21 -0.01
N GLU A 91 -11.34 8.90 1.17
CA GLU A 91 -11.75 7.76 1.99
C GLU A 91 -13.26 7.79 2.25
N THR A 92 -13.78 8.94 2.68
CA THR A 92 -15.21 9.12 2.97
C THR A 92 -16.07 8.94 1.72
N SER A 93 -15.65 9.56 0.60
CA SER A 93 -16.35 9.46 -0.69
C SER A 93 -16.43 8.02 -1.19
N GLU A 94 -15.33 7.27 -1.08
CA GLU A 94 -15.28 5.88 -1.53
C GLU A 94 -16.11 4.94 -0.67
N ILE A 95 -16.12 5.14 0.66
CA ILE A 95 -17.03 4.39 1.56
C ILE A 95 -18.48 4.67 1.19
N THR A 96 -18.86 5.95 1.05
CA THR A 96 -20.21 6.34 0.64
C THR A 96 -20.59 5.78 -0.73
N ARG A 97 -19.64 5.71 -1.68
CA ARG A 97 -19.86 5.12 -2.99
C ARG A 97 -20.16 3.62 -2.91
N ILE A 98 -19.45 2.88 -2.05
CA ILE A 98 -19.72 1.46 -1.81
C ILE A 98 -21.11 1.29 -1.16
N ASP A 99 -21.44 2.07 -0.14
CA ASP A 99 -22.75 2.03 0.52
C ASP A 99 -23.89 2.31 -0.47
N ASN A 100 -23.73 3.32 -1.33
CA ASN A 100 -24.70 3.64 -2.38
C ASN A 100 -24.86 2.49 -3.39
N MET A 101 -23.77 1.80 -3.72
CA MET A 101 -23.80 0.64 -4.61
C MET A 101 -24.55 -0.53 -3.99
N LEU A 102 -24.31 -0.84 -2.71
CA LEU A 102 -25.04 -1.89 -2.00
C LEU A 102 -26.53 -1.54 -1.90
N ALA A 103 -26.85 -0.30 -1.53
CA ALA A 103 -28.22 0.21 -1.46
C ALA A 103 -28.93 0.24 -2.83
N LEU A 104 -28.18 0.34 -3.94
CA LEU A 104 -28.72 0.17 -5.28
C LEU A 104 -29.16 -1.28 -5.49
N PHE A 105 -28.31 -2.26 -5.19
CA PHE A 105 -28.61 -3.67 -5.44
C PHE A 105 -29.80 -4.20 -4.63
N GLU A 106 -29.96 -3.77 -3.38
CA GLU A 106 -31.08 -4.18 -2.51
C GLU A 106 -32.34 -3.32 -2.68
N SER A 107 -32.35 -2.43 -3.66
CA SER A 107 -33.45 -1.51 -3.89
C SER A 107 -34.74 -2.20 -4.31
N ARG A 108 -35.86 -1.65 -3.85
CA ARG A 108 -37.21 -2.00 -4.33
C ARG A 108 -37.66 -1.14 -5.51
N GLU A 109 -36.81 -0.23 -5.98
CA GLU A 109 -37.06 0.64 -7.12
C GLU A 109 -36.32 0.15 -8.38
N CYS A 110 -36.74 0.63 -9.54
CA CYS A 110 -36.11 0.26 -10.81
C CYS A 110 -34.61 0.63 -10.82
N LEU A 111 -33.75 -0.38 -10.97
CA LEU A 111 -32.28 -0.20 -10.97
C LEU A 111 -31.81 0.71 -12.10
N SER A 112 -32.35 0.52 -13.32
CA SER A 112 -32.00 1.33 -14.48
C SER A 112 -32.37 2.79 -14.30
N TRP A 113 -33.52 3.07 -13.68
CA TRP A 113 -33.93 4.44 -13.37
C TRP A 113 -33.00 5.09 -12.34
N ARG A 114 -32.68 4.38 -11.24
CA ARG A 114 -31.77 4.90 -10.20
C ARG A 114 -30.36 5.15 -10.73
N LEU A 115 -29.86 4.29 -11.62
CA LEU A 115 -28.58 4.50 -12.29
C LEU A 115 -28.61 5.73 -13.18
N ALA A 116 -29.65 5.89 -14.00
CA ALA A 116 -29.82 7.07 -14.84
C ALA A 116 -29.85 8.35 -14.00
N ASP A 117 -30.64 8.38 -12.92
CA ASP A 117 -30.73 9.52 -12.00
C ASP A 117 -29.39 9.86 -11.35
N TYR A 118 -28.63 8.83 -10.90
CA TYR A 118 -27.29 9.00 -10.35
C TYR A 118 -26.30 9.65 -11.34
N PHE A 119 -26.40 9.31 -12.63
CA PHE A 119 -25.59 9.91 -13.70
C PHE A 119 -26.19 11.19 -14.29
N GLY A 120 -27.26 11.73 -13.69
CA GLY A 120 -27.88 12.99 -14.09
C GLY A 120 -28.91 12.91 -15.22
N ASP A 121 -29.33 11.70 -15.60
CA ASP A 121 -30.45 11.49 -16.54
C ASP A 121 -31.78 11.35 -15.78
N HIS A 122 -32.46 12.47 -15.63
CA HIS A 122 -33.78 12.54 -15.00
C HIS A 122 -34.94 12.21 -15.95
N GLN A 123 -34.68 11.94 -17.24
CA GLN A 123 -35.72 11.63 -18.23
C GLN A 123 -35.98 10.12 -18.35
N ALA A 124 -35.15 9.29 -17.74
CA ALA A 124 -35.31 7.85 -17.74
C ALA A 124 -36.68 7.41 -17.18
N PRO A 125 -37.29 6.36 -17.74
CA PRO A 125 -38.58 5.87 -17.27
C PRO A 125 -38.46 5.31 -15.85
N ARG A 126 -39.42 5.65 -14.98
CA ARG A 126 -39.48 5.16 -13.58
C ARG A 126 -39.52 3.63 -13.46
N ARG A 127 -39.92 2.94 -14.52
CA ARG A 127 -39.88 1.47 -14.63
C ARG A 127 -39.36 1.10 -16.02
N CYS A 128 -38.18 0.51 -16.10
CA CYS A 128 -37.59 0.07 -17.36
C CYS A 128 -38.20 -1.23 -17.91
N GLY A 129 -38.87 -2.02 -17.07
CA GLY A 129 -39.53 -3.28 -17.46
C GLY A 129 -38.59 -4.49 -17.62
N HIS A 130 -37.27 -4.31 -17.59
CA HIS A 130 -36.30 -5.38 -17.86
C HIS A 130 -35.27 -5.62 -16.74
N CYS A 131 -35.17 -4.75 -15.73
CA CYS A 131 -34.29 -5.02 -14.58
C CYS A 131 -34.92 -6.03 -13.61
N SER A 132 -34.10 -6.66 -12.77
CA SER A 132 -34.52 -7.67 -11.79
C SER A 132 -35.67 -7.17 -10.91
N VAL A 133 -35.59 -5.94 -10.41
CA VAL A 133 -36.64 -5.32 -9.58
C VAL A 133 -37.95 -5.15 -10.35
N CYS A 134 -37.89 -4.70 -11.62
CA CYS A 134 -39.09 -4.58 -12.46
C CYS A 134 -39.72 -5.95 -12.78
N GLN A 135 -38.92 -7.01 -12.77
CA GLN A 135 -39.37 -8.40 -12.91
C GLN A 135 -39.81 -9.03 -11.56
N GLY A 136 -39.81 -8.27 -10.47
CA GLY A 136 -40.21 -8.75 -9.14
C GLY A 136 -39.12 -9.52 -8.38
N GLN A 137 -37.87 -9.50 -8.84
CA GLN A 137 -36.72 -10.20 -8.26
C GLN A 137 -35.80 -9.20 -7.56
N VAL A 138 -36.18 -8.79 -6.35
CA VAL A 138 -35.34 -7.91 -5.52
C VAL A 138 -34.24 -8.73 -4.87
N ALA A 139 -32.97 -8.30 -5.03
CA ALA A 139 -31.84 -8.96 -4.39
C ALA A 139 -31.81 -8.64 -2.88
N GLN A 140 -31.36 -9.60 -2.09
CA GLN A 140 -31.07 -9.44 -0.66
C GLN A 140 -29.65 -9.95 -0.42
N LEU A 141 -28.81 -9.11 0.17
CA LEU A 141 -27.46 -9.50 0.54
C LEU A 141 -27.51 -10.27 1.87
N PRO A 142 -26.64 -11.28 2.05
CA PRO A 142 -26.57 -12.00 3.32
C PRO A 142 -26.11 -11.05 4.43
N ALA A 143 -26.73 -11.18 5.61
CA ALA A 143 -26.28 -10.46 6.78
C ALA A 143 -24.87 -10.93 7.18
N PRO A 144 -24.02 -10.02 7.69
CA PRO A 144 -22.72 -10.40 8.23
C PRO A 144 -22.89 -11.37 9.43
N PRO A 145 -21.87 -12.19 9.73
CA PRO A 145 -21.91 -13.08 10.88
C PRO A 145 -22.07 -12.27 12.17
N GLN A 146 -22.82 -12.80 13.12
CA GLN A 146 -22.93 -12.19 14.45
C GLN A 146 -21.60 -12.31 15.18
N LEU A 147 -21.07 -11.18 15.64
CA LEU A 147 -19.86 -11.08 16.43
C LEU A 147 -20.21 -10.75 17.88
N ALA A 148 -19.30 -11.07 18.80
CA ALA A 148 -19.42 -10.65 20.19
C ALA A 148 -19.41 -9.11 20.30
N SER A 149 -19.98 -8.57 21.36
CA SER A 149 -20.01 -7.11 21.52
C SER A 149 -18.60 -6.56 21.70
N LEU A 150 -18.24 -5.51 20.95
CA LEU A 150 -16.98 -4.79 21.16
C LEU A 150 -16.87 -4.25 22.60
N ALA A 151 -17.99 -3.98 23.27
CA ALA A 151 -17.99 -3.51 24.67
C ALA A 151 -17.36 -4.51 25.65
N GLU A 152 -17.35 -5.80 25.32
CA GLU A 152 -16.74 -6.86 26.12
C GLU A 152 -15.23 -7.00 25.87
N ILE A 153 -14.70 -6.26 24.90
CA ILE A 153 -13.31 -6.35 24.45
C ILE A 153 -12.46 -5.31 25.17
N ASP A 154 -11.52 -5.80 25.97
CA ASP A 154 -10.48 -4.99 26.59
C ASP A 154 -9.42 -4.57 25.56
N VAL A 155 -9.60 -3.36 25.01
CA VAL A 155 -8.67 -2.74 24.06
C VAL A 155 -7.31 -2.46 24.71
N ALA A 156 -7.28 -2.07 25.99
CA ALA A 156 -6.04 -1.71 26.68
C ALA A 156 -5.15 -2.95 26.84
N ALA A 157 -5.71 -4.08 27.26
CA ALA A 157 -4.99 -5.34 27.36
C ALA A 157 -4.45 -5.80 26.01
N ARG A 158 -5.25 -5.71 24.94
CA ARG A 158 -4.85 -6.12 23.57
C ARG A 158 -3.76 -5.24 22.97
N CYS A 159 -3.73 -3.96 23.34
CA CYS A 159 -2.76 -2.99 22.84
C CYS A 159 -1.54 -2.81 23.74
N ALA A 160 -1.49 -3.39 24.94
CA ALA A 160 -0.46 -3.12 25.94
C ALA A 160 0.97 -3.29 25.41
N GLU A 161 1.28 -4.45 24.82
CA GLU A 161 2.60 -4.71 24.24
C GLU A 161 2.92 -3.80 23.04
N PHE A 162 1.91 -3.49 22.23
CA PHE A 162 2.06 -2.58 21.10
C PHE A 162 2.37 -1.15 21.58
N ASN A 163 1.62 -0.64 22.55
CA ASN A 163 1.82 0.68 23.16
C ASN A 163 3.22 0.81 23.76
N GLN A 164 3.68 -0.24 24.46
CA GLN A 164 5.04 -0.26 25.02
C GLN A 164 6.11 -0.15 23.93
N ARG A 165 6.04 -0.98 22.87
CA ARG A 165 7.01 -0.94 21.77
C ARG A 165 6.94 0.37 20.99
N TYR A 166 5.73 0.89 20.78
CA TYR A 166 5.51 2.16 20.10
C TYR A 166 6.13 3.33 20.89
N GLY A 167 5.91 3.36 22.21
CA GLY A 167 6.49 4.36 23.12
C GLY A 167 8.02 4.30 23.15
N GLN A 168 8.61 3.10 23.17
CA GLN A 168 10.07 2.93 23.10
C GLN A 168 10.68 3.43 21.78
N LEU A 169 9.95 3.31 20.67
CA LEU A 169 10.44 3.71 19.35
C LEU A 169 10.22 5.20 19.05
N THR A 170 9.13 5.78 19.54
CA THR A 170 8.66 7.12 19.13
C THR A 170 8.63 8.16 20.25
N ASN A 171 8.84 7.76 21.51
CA ASN A 171 8.63 8.60 22.70
C ASN A 171 7.24 9.27 22.76
N SER A 172 6.22 8.61 22.18
CA SER A 172 4.85 9.12 22.13
C SER A 172 3.85 7.97 22.27
N GLU A 173 2.58 8.31 22.51
CA GLU A 173 1.50 7.32 22.48
C GLU A 173 0.94 7.14 21.07
N PRO A 174 0.50 5.93 20.69
CA PRO A 174 -0.13 5.71 19.41
C PRO A 174 -1.54 6.34 19.38
N GLY A 175 -1.83 7.09 18.31
CA GLY A 175 -3.17 7.62 18.08
C GLY A 175 -4.20 6.53 17.76
N VAL A 176 -5.49 6.90 17.84
CA VAL A 176 -6.65 6.03 17.55
C VAL A 176 -6.50 5.26 16.25
N GLU A 177 -6.12 5.93 15.16
CA GLU A 177 -5.99 5.31 13.83
C GLU A 177 -4.89 4.23 13.81
N CYS A 178 -3.79 4.46 14.53
CA CYS A 178 -2.68 3.51 14.63
C CYS A 178 -3.12 2.22 15.34
N LEU A 179 -3.80 2.36 16.48
CA LEU A 179 -4.33 1.23 17.23
C LEU A 179 -5.44 0.49 16.48
N THR A 180 -6.33 1.23 15.80
CA THR A 180 -7.40 0.62 14.99
C THR A 180 -6.79 -0.23 13.88
N ARG A 181 -5.79 0.29 13.16
CA ARG A 181 -5.07 -0.47 12.13
C ARG A 181 -4.38 -1.70 12.70
N PHE A 182 -3.78 -1.59 13.88
CA PHE A 182 -3.17 -2.73 14.58
C PHE A 182 -4.19 -3.82 14.88
N LEU A 183 -5.32 -3.48 15.49
CA LEU A 183 -6.38 -4.42 15.88
C LEU A 183 -7.09 -5.03 14.66
N CYS A 184 -7.28 -4.27 13.59
CA CYS A 184 -7.90 -4.74 12.34
C CYS A 184 -6.90 -5.40 11.38
N GLY A 185 -5.62 -5.54 11.74
CA GLY A 185 -4.62 -6.22 10.91
C GLY A 185 -4.13 -5.42 9.68
N ILE A 186 -4.43 -4.12 9.62
CA ILE A 186 -4.02 -3.24 8.52
C ILE A 186 -2.56 -2.83 8.72
N SER A 187 -1.67 -3.44 7.94
CA SER A 187 -0.23 -3.22 8.05
C SER A 187 0.19 -1.84 7.51
N VAL A 188 0.94 -1.07 8.31
CA VAL A 188 1.58 0.20 7.89
C VAL A 188 3.11 0.10 7.99
N PRO A 189 3.90 0.95 7.32
CA PRO A 189 5.37 0.86 7.33
C PRO A 189 5.99 0.80 8.73
N LEU A 190 5.41 1.53 9.69
CA LEU A 190 5.85 1.52 11.08
C LEU A 190 5.75 0.13 11.74
N PHE A 191 4.76 -0.68 11.37
CA PHE A 191 4.52 -1.99 12.00
C PHE A 191 5.62 -3.00 11.71
N THR A 192 6.31 -2.87 10.58
CA THR A 192 7.48 -3.69 10.25
C THR A 192 8.62 -3.43 11.24
N ARG A 193 8.87 -2.15 11.56
CA ARG A 193 9.89 -1.76 12.55
C ARG A 193 9.53 -2.24 13.95
N LEU A 194 8.25 -2.16 14.31
CA LEU A 194 7.72 -2.61 15.62
C LEU A 194 7.54 -4.13 15.74
N LYS A 195 7.75 -4.89 14.65
CA LYS A 195 7.39 -6.31 14.54
C LYS A 195 5.95 -6.57 15.02
N ALA A 196 5.02 -5.67 14.68
CA ALA A 196 3.68 -5.65 15.26
C ALA A 196 2.87 -6.91 14.95
N ARG A 197 3.12 -7.55 13.78
CA ARG A 197 2.45 -8.81 13.39
C ARG A 197 2.67 -9.97 14.35
N GLY A 198 3.75 -9.95 15.14
CA GLY A 198 4.03 -10.96 16.15
C GLY A 198 3.38 -10.68 17.51
N ILE A 199 2.70 -9.54 17.66
CA ILE A 199 2.04 -9.17 18.91
C ILE A 199 0.64 -9.78 18.90
N PRO A 200 0.20 -10.49 19.96
CA PRO A 200 -1.11 -11.18 19.98
C PRO A 200 -2.33 -10.30 19.67
N GLY A 201 -2.27 -9.00 19.96
CA GLY A 201 -3.35 -8.07 19.64
C GLY A 201 -3.52 -7.77 18.14
N PHE A 202 -2.50 -8.03 17.32
CA PHE A 202 -2.53 -7.72 15.89
C PHE A 202 -3.60 -8.54 15.18
N ALA A 203 -4.41 -7.88 14.34
CA ALA A 203 -5.52 -8.49 13.61
C ALA A 203 -6.57 -9.19 14.50
N SER A 204 -6.54 -8.99 15.82
CA SER A 204 -7.46 -9.69 16.72
C SER A 204 -8.93 -9.24 16.60
N LEU A 205 -9.19 -8.12 15.90
CA LEU A 205 -10.51 -7.59 15.57
C LEU A 205 -10.73 -7.45 14.05
N GLU A 206 -10.02 -8.22 13.22
CA GLU A 206 -10.11 -8.13 11.75
C GLU A 206 -11.50 -8.46 11.19
N ALA A 207 -12.31 -9.23 11.91
CA ALA A 207 -13.67 -9.58 11.53
C ALA A 207 -14.68 -8.42 11.74
N TYR A 208 -14.32 -7.41 12.53
CA TYR A 208 -15.22 -6.32 12.90
C TYR A 208 -15.14 -5.16 11.89
N PRO A 209 -16.24 -4.41 11.67
CA PRO A 209 -16.20 -3.20 10.86
C PRO A 209 -15.20 -2.18 11.41
N TYR A 210 -14.32 -1.66 10.54
CA TYR A 210 -13.25 -0.74 10.93
C TYR A 210 -13.76 0.48 11.71
N ALA A 211 -14.88 1.05 11.28
CA ALA A 211 -15.48 2.22 11.92
C ALA A 211 -15.90 1.95 13.38
N GLU A 212 -16.46 0.77 13.66
CA GLU A 212 -16.87 0.37 15.01
C GLU A 212 -15.66 0.14 15.92
N VAL A 213 -14.61 -0.51 15.41
CA VAL A 213 -13.35 -0.69 16.14
C VAL A 213 -12.72 0.67 16.44
N ARG A 214 -12.69 1.59 15.47
CA ARG A 214 -12.15 2.94 15.64
C ARG A 214 -12.88 3.71 16.73
N GLU A 215 -14.21 3.68 16.71
CA GLU A 215 -15.04 4.35 17.72
C GLU A 215 -14.86 3.72 19.10
N HIS A 216 -14.74 2.39 19.19
CA HIS A 216 -14.46 1.69 20.44
C HIS A 216 -13.09 2.08 21.02
N VAL A 217 -12.04 2.07 20.20
CA VAL A 217 -10.69 2.52 20.59
C VAL A 217 -10.71 3.98 21.05
N ALA A 218 -11.38 4.86 20.32
CA ALA A 218 -11.48 6.28 20.68
C ALA A 218 -12.18 6.49 22.03
N ARG A 219 -13.18 5.65 22.37
CA ARG A 219 -13.84 5.66 23.68
C ARG A 219 -12.92 5.13 24.77
N SER A 220 -12.17 4.06 24.52
CA SER A 220 -11.21 3.48 25.48
C SER A 220 -10.02 4.38 25.78
N GLN A 221 -9.67 5.31 24.88
CA GLN A 221 -8.60 6.30 25.10
C GLN A 221 -9.06 7.56 25.85
N ARG A 222 -10.37 7.79 26.03
CA ARG A 222 -10.84 8.92 26.84
C ARG A 222 -10.59 8.61 28.32
N PRO A 223 -10.01 9.52 29.10
CA PRO A 223 -9.94 9.35 30.56
C PRO A 223 -11.37 9.18 31.08
N GLN A 224 -11.60 8.16 31.92
CA GLN A 224 -12.87 8.02 32.62
C GLN A 224 -13.11 9.30 33.45
N PRO A 225 -14.29 9.95 33.33
CA PRO A 225 -14.64 11.01 34.25
C PRO A 225 -14.77 10.39 35.65
N GLU A 226 -14.09 10.99 36.63
CA GLU A 226 -14.26 10.71 38.07
C GLU A 226 -15.72 10.91 38.53
#